data_AF-A0A7L3X9X2-F1
#
_entry.id   AF-A0A7L3X9X2-F1
#
_cell.length_a   1.000
_cell.length_b   1.000
_cell.length_c   1.000
_cell.angle_alpha   90.00
_cell.angle_beta   90.00
_cell.angle_gamma   90.00
#
_symmetry.space_group_name_H-M   'P 1'
#
loop_
_entity.id
_entity.type
_entity.pdbx_description
1 polymer ?
#
loop_
_entity_poly.entity_id
_entity_poly.type
_entity_poly.pdbx_seq_one_letter_code
_entity_poly.pdbx_strand_id
1 'polypeptide(L)'
;MTNLEALITNIELCSKADGYSRVTFPTLKKLSVNAHLHLLSPSLHGLADLELDMSFPCFPGVISIWSSVSKHVRQQLLQEKTEAVSITGLGIFHIKKWHSFENGEVLMFQRPLFSLSRTVAEIRRLQHASVPIPGEIKKVSVSYKKICSDVPYSEEVVQNCMQETLNFFYFILRNREDTDFVLKDVGTLAIRGTEVTMAFCEDFLLSLNKSTYVVEKLLTKKWVISDKEVSLLPSCFGRVFRIPQFEIRAVPRRASVTDKEILTEFESALSSMGIKGNVSD
;
A
#
# COMPACT_ATOMS: atom_id res chain seq x y z
N MET A 1 13.68 14.35 -10.73
CA MET A 1 13.08 13.43 -11.73
C MET A 1 13.74 12.08 -11.54
N THR A 2 13.12 11.16 -10.82
CA THR A 2 13.63 9.79 -10.67
C THR A 2 13.35 9.04 -11.97
N ASN A 3 14.43 8.68 -12.67
CA ASN A 3 14.40 7.98 -13.96
C ASN A 3 13.72 6.61 -13.77
N LEU A 4 12.75 6.28 -14.64
CA LEU A 4 12.10 4.97 -14.68
C LEU A 4 13.14 3.84 -14.73
N GLU A 5 14.27 4.07 -15.41
CA GLU A 5 15.41 3.15 -15.41
C GLU A 5 16.06 3.00 -14.03
N ALA A 6 16.27 4.07 -13.25
CA ALA A 6 16.79 3.94 -11.89
C ALA A 6 15.86 3.14 -10.97
N LEU A 7 14.55 3.20 -11.23
CA LEU A 7 13.51 2.47 -10.50
C LEU A 7 13.41 1.01 -10.94
N ILE A 8 13.60 0.73 -12.24
CA ILE A 8 13.78 -0.62 -12.79
C ILE A 8 15.08 -1.23 -12.25
N THR A 9 16.18 -0.51 -12.28
CA THR A 9 17.50 -0.93 -11.77
C THR A 9 17.48 -1.17 -10.26
N ASN A 10 16.73 -0.43 -9.45
CA ASN A 10 16.61 -0.76 -8.02
C ASN A 10 15.79 -2.03 -7.74
N ILE A 11 14.83 -2.36 -8.62
CA ILE A 11 14.07 -3.62 -8.56
C ILE A 11 14.92 -4.78 -9.14
N GLU A 12 15.72 -4.52 -10.17
CA GLU A 12 16.60 -5.50 -10.85
C GLU A 12 17.97 -5.72 -10.17
N LEU A 13 18.50 -4.75 -9.41
CA LEU A 13 19.70 -4.94 -8.58
C LEU A 13 19.41 -5.85 -7.38
N CYS A 14 18.14 -6.02 -7.02
CA CYS A 14 17.68 -7.10 -6.13
C CYS A 14 17.56 -8.47 -6.84
N SER A 15 17.94 -8.57 -8.12
CA SER A 15 17.70 -9.75 -8.97
C SER A 15 18.96 -10.46 -9.48
N LYS A 16 20.18 -10.06 -9.09
CA LYS A 16 21.40 -10.74 -9.55
C LYS A 16 22.42 -11.03 -8.45
N ALA A 17 22.00 -11.83 -7.50
CA ALA A 17 22.85 -12.80 -6.82
C ALA A 17 21.98 -14.07 -6.66
N ASP A 18 22.46 -15.21 -7.18
CA ASP A 18 21.96 -16.57 -6.84
C ASP A 18 20.68 -17.10 -7.53
N GLY A 19 20.33 -16.63 -8.73
CA GLY A 19 19.39 -17.37 -9.61
C GLY A 19 17.92 -17.43 -9.15
N TYR A 20 17.57 -16.78 -8.04
CA TYR A 20 16.21 -16.54 -7.58
C TYR A 20 16.07 -15.07 -7.16
N SER A 21 15.21 -14.31 -7.83
CA SER A 21 14.97 -12.89 -7.56
C SER A 21 14.31 -12.72 -6.18
N ARG A 22 15.11 -12.59 -5.11
CA ARG A 22 14.61 -12.30 -3.77
C ARG A 22 14.42 -10.79 -3.62
N VAL A 23 13.26 -10.27 -4.04
CA VAL A 23 12.88 -8.90 -3.70
C VAL A 23 12.74 -8.84 -2.18
N THR A 24 13.65 -8.12 -1.53
CA THR A 24 13.59 -7.90 -0.09
C THR A 24 13.08 -6.48 0.17
N PHE A 25 12.20 -6.36 1.14
CA PHE A 25 11.69 -5.08 1.65
C PHE A 25 12.19 -4.93 3.10
N PRO A 26 13.44 -4.47 3.31
CA PRO A 26 14.08 -4.55 4.61
C PRO A 26 13.35 -3.74 5.68
N THR A 27 12.79 -2.58 5.33
CA THR A 27 12.06 -1.73 6.27
C THR A 27 10.71 -2.34 6.60
N LEU A 28 9.96 -2.82 5.60
CA LEU A 28 8.70 -3.54 5.83
C LEU A 28 8.95 -4.79 6.70
N LYS A 29 10.04 -5.52 6.45
CA LYS A 29 10.46 -6.68 7.27
C LYS A 29 10.84 -6.27 8.70
N LYS A 30 11.56 -5.17 8.91
CA LYS A 30 11.89 -4.68 10.27
C LYS A 30 10.63 -4.25 11.05
N LEU A 31 9.73 -3.51 10.39
CA LEU A 31 8.45 -3.10 10.97
C LEU A 31 7.54 -4.29 11.28
N SER A 32 7.69 -5.40 10.54
CA SER A 32 7.06 -6.69 10.85
C SER A 32 7.60 -7.34 12.11
N VAL A 33 8.93 -7.46 12.24
CA VAL A 33 9.56 -8.19 13.36
C VAL A 33 9.35 -7.49 14.70
N ASN A 34 9.41 -6.15 14.73
CA ASN A 34 9.20 -5.39 15.95
C ASN A 34 7.77 -5.51 16.52
N ALA A 35 6.77 -5.79 15.67
CA ALA A 35 5.41 -6.04 16.14
C ALA A 35 5.28 -7.39 16.88
N HIS A 36 6.07 -8.40 16.50
CA HIS A 36 6.07 -9.72 17.14
C HIS A 36 6.74 -9.74 18.51
N LEU A 37 7.81 -8.94 18.71
CA LEU A 37 8.51 -8.86 19.98
C LEU A 37 7.66 -8.27 21.11
N HIS A 38 6.64 -7.46 20.78
CA HIS A 38 5.69 -6.93 21.76
C HIS A 38 4.57 -7.92 22.13
N LEU A 39 4.38 -9.01 21.38
CA LEU A 39 3.33 -10.01 21.61
C LEU A 39 3.82 -11.32 22.23
N LEU A 40 5.14 -11.52 22.29
CA LEU A 40 5.74 -12.70 22.93
C LEU A 40 6.20 -12.33 24.33
N SER A 41 5.73 -13.07 25.34
CA SER A 41 6.24 -13.00 26.70
C SER A 41 7.74 -13.32 26.75
N PRO A 42 8.48 -12.86 27.78
CA PRO A 42 9.94 -13.03 27.84
C PRO A 42 10.47 -14.48 27.96
N SER A 43 9.60 -15.48 27.87
CA SER A 43 9.90 -16.87 28.26
C SER A 43 10.21 -17.83 27.09
N LEU A 44 10.26 -17.38 25.84
CA LEU A 44 10.72 -18.22 24.72
C LEU A 44 11.99 -17.65 24.08
N HIS A 45 13.12 -17.86 24.75
CA HIS A 45 14.45 -17.52 24.25
C HIS A 45 15.05 -18.58 23.31
N GLY A 46 14.25 -19.50 22.75
CA GLY A 46 14.74 -20.74 22.15
C GLY A 46 14.22 -21.12 20.75
N LEU A 47 13.66 -20.19 19.96
CA LEU A 47 13.16 -20.50 18.61
C LEU A 47 13.70 -19.53 17.56
N ALA A 48 15.02 -19.52 17.37
CA ALA A 48 15.68 -18.75 16.32
C ALA A 48 15.52 -19.37 14.91
N ASP A 49 15.11 -20.65 14.79
CA ASP A 49 15.22 -21.40 13.53
C ASP A 49 13.90 -22.00 13.00
N LEU A 50 12.73 -21.50 13.42
CA LEU A 50 11.45 -21.94 12.83
C LEU A 50 11.00 -20.96 11.73
N GLU A 51 11.25 -21.33 10.46
CA GLU A 51 10.67 -20.66 9.29
C GLU A 51 9.16 -20.94 9.26
N LEU A 52 8.38 -20.06 9.87
CA LEU A 52 6.93 -20.21 9.99
C LEU A 52 6.21 -19.79 8.70
N ASP A 53 5.43 -20.71 8.13
CA ASP A 53 4.45 -20.48 7.05
C ASP A 53 3.20 -19.78 7.61
N MET A 54 3.35 -18.49 7.90
CA MET A 54 2.29 -17.66 8.43
C MET A 54 1.94 -16.57 7.43
N SER A 55 0.68 -16.59 7.01
CA SER A 55 -0.04 -15.47 6.47
C SER A 55 -0.01 -14.30 7.47
N PHE A 56 0.99 -13.41 7.36
CA PHE A 56 1.18 -12.34 8.34
C PHE A 56 0.11 -11.24 8.19
N PRO A 57 -0.69 -10.92 9.23
CA PRO A 57 -1.59 -9.79 9.20
C PRO A 57 -0.83 -8.47 9.20
N CYS A 58 -1.48 -7.47 8.62
CA CYS A 58 -1.06 -6.08 8.45
C CYS A 58 -0.07 -5.53 9.50
N PHE A 59 1.05 -4.98 9.04
CA PHE A 59 2.12 -4.46 9.91
C PHE A 59 1.69 -3.16 10.60
N PRO A 60 1.54 -3.12 11.95
CA PRO A 60 1.04 -1.94 12.67
C PRO A 60 1.86 -0.67 12.41
N GLY A 61 3.18 -0.80 12.20
CA GLY A 61 4.05 0.31 11.83
C GLY A 61 3.76 0.87 10.44
N VAL A 62 3.52 -0.01 9.46
CA VAL A 62 3.20 0.40 8.08
C VAL A 62 1.81 1.06 8.04
N ILE A 63 0.83 0.48 8.74
CA ILE A 63 -0.52 1.05 8.85
C ILE A 63 -0.47 2.43 9.52
N SER A 64 0.28 2.60 10.61
CA SER A 64 0.36 3.88 11.32
C SER A 64 1.02 4.97 10.47
N ILE A 65 2.10 4.64 9.75
CA ILE A 65 2.75 5.56 8.80
C ILE A 65 1.76 5.98 7.71
N TRP A 66 1.10 5.04 7.03
CA TRP A 66 0.15 5.38 5.97
C TRP A 66 -1.15 6.02 6.48
N SER A 67 -1.54 5.74 7.72
CA SER A 67 -2.64 6.47 8.38
C SER A 67 -2.27 7.92 8.62
N SER A 68 -1.03 8.19 9.04
CA SER A 68 -0.50 9.56 9.17
C SER A 68 -0.40 10.26 7.81
N VAL A 69 0.04 9.56 6.75
CA VAL A 69 0.01 10.07 5.37
C VAL A 69 -1.41 10.45 4.94
N SER A 70 -2.38 9.57 5.18
CA SER A 70 -3.77 9.80 4.81
C SER A 70 -4.39 10.97 5.58
N LYS A 71 -4.11 11.06 6.88
CA LYS A 71 -4.48 12.21 7.73
C LYS A 71 -3.90 13.51 7.18
N HIS A 72 -2.61 13.53 6.81
CA HIS A 72 -1.98 14.72 6.25
C HIS A 72 -2.62 15.14 4.92
N VAL A 73 -2.90 14.18 4.03
CA VAL A 73 -3.59 14.45 2.75
C VAL A 73 -4.98 15.03 3.00
N ARG A 74 -5.78 14.41 3.89
CA ARG A 74 -7.11 14.89 4.27
C ARG A 74 -7.04 16.32 4.79
N GLN A 75 -6.16 16.59 5.75
CA GLN A 75 -6.00 17.91 6.34
C GLN A 75 -5.65 18.97 5.31
N GLN A 76 -4.74 18.66 4.39
CA GLN A 76 -4.32 19.59 3.33
C GLN A 76 -5.46 19.84 2.33
N LEU A 77 -6.20 18.82 1.89
CA LEU A 77 -7.31 19.00 0.94
C LEU A 77 -8.50 19.78 1.52
N LEU A 78 -8.68 19.74 2.84
CA LEU A 78 -9.72 20.52 3.52
C LEU A 78 -9.33 21.98 3.77
N GLN A 79 -8.07 22.35 3.54
CA GLN A 79 -7.64 23.75 3.62
C GLN A 79 -8.04 24.51 2.36
N GLU A 80 -8.69 25.67 2.53
CA GLU A 80 -9.13 26.49 1.40
C GLU A 80 -8.00 26.94 0.48
N LYS A 81 -6.78 27.07 1.02
CA LYS A 81 -5.58 27.54 0.30
C LYS A 81 -4.86 26.45 -0.49
N THR A 82 -5.10 25.18 -0.18
CA THR A 82 -4.40 24.04 -0.79
C THR A 82 -5.35 23.35 -1.74
N GLU A 83 -5.10 23.51 -3.03
CA GLU A 83 -5.99 23.01 -4.07
C GLU A 83 -5.55 21.63 -4.57
N ALA A 84 -4.28 21.28 -4.39
CA ALA A 84 -3.76 19.95 -4.72
C ALA A 84 -2.74 19.43 -3.70
N VAL A 85 -2.77 18.11 -3.49
CA VAL A 85 -1.84 17.40 -2.62
C VAL A 85 -1.25 16.22 -3.39
N SER A 86 0.08 16.12 -3.40
CA SER A 86 0.80 15.07 -4.11
C SER A 86 1.45 14.07 -3.17
N ILE A 87 1.25 12.80 -3.48
CA ILE A 87 1.96 11.67 -2.89
C ILE A 87 2.97 11.21 -3.94
N THR A 88 4.26 11.44 -3.70
CA THR A 88 5.33 11.08 -4.63
C THR A 88 5.26 9.60 -4.97
N GLY A 89 5.33 9.28 -6.26
CA GLY A 89 5.22 7.90 -6.77
C GLY A 89 3.77 7.43 -6.98
N LEU A 90 2.80 7.89 -6.20
CA LEU A 90 1.41 7.43 -6.30
C LEU A 90 0.55 8.31 -7.22
N GLY A 91 0.46 9.61 -6.93
CA GLY A 91 -0.42 10.51 -7.68
C GLY A 91 -0.70 11.84 -6.99
N ILE A 92 -1.70 12.56 -7.49
CA ILE A 92 -2.07 13.91 -7.05
C ILE A 92 -3.58 13.97 -6.83
N PHE A 93 -3.96 14.37 -5.63
CA PHE A 93 -5.32 14.80 -5.31
C PHE A 93 -5.49 16.26 -5.66
N HIS A 94 -6.64 16.63 -6.21
CA HIS A 94 -7.01 18.03 -6.38
C HIS A 94 -8.52 18.24 -6.26
N ILE A 95 -8.93 19.45 -5.89
CA ILE A 95 -10.35 19.80 -5.74
C ILE A 95 -10.79 20.67 -6.92
N LYS A 96 -11.79 20.22 -7.66
CA LYS A 96 -12.50 21.03 -8.65
C LYS A 96 -13.73 21.66 -8.00
N LYS A 97 -13.83 22.98 -8.07
CA LYS A 97 -14.96 23.74 -7.54
C LYS A 97 -15.85 24.24 -8.68
N TRP A 98 -17.15 24.22 -8.48
CA TRP A 98 -18.09 24.95 -9.34
C TRP A 98 -19.33 25.35 -8.56
N HIS A 99 -20.06 26.32 -9.11
CA HIS A 99 -21.34 26.77 -8.56
C HIS A 99 -22.48 26.22 -9.41
N SER A 100 -23.60 25.91 -8.77
CA SER A 100 -24.85 25.59 -9.43
C SER A 100 -25.97 26.39 -8.77
N PHE A 101 -26.91 26.89 -9.55
CA PHE A 101 -28.09 27.57 -9.04
C PHE A 101 -29.25 26.59 -9.02
N GLU A 102 -29.76 26.29 -7.83
CA GLU A 102 -30.86 25.34 -7.63
C GLU A 102 -31.81 25.88 -6.56
N ASN A 103 -33.12 25.76 -6.81
CA ASN A 103 -34.16 26.15 -5.85
C ASN A 103 -34.02 27.58 -5.29
N GLY A 104 -33.46 28.51 -6.06
CA GLY A 104 -33.24 29.89 -5.61
C GLY A 104 -31.92 30.13 -4.86
N GLU A 105 -31.13 29.08 -4.61
CA GLU A 105 -29.87 29.15 -3.87
C GLU A 105 -28.66 28.81 -4.77
N VAL A 106 -27.52 29.44 -4.48
CA VAL A 106 -26.24 29.10 -5.12
C VAL A 106 -25.55 28.04 -4.28
N LEU A 107 -25.46 26.83 -4.83
CA LEU A 107 -24.74 25.71 -4.23
C LEU A 107 -23.30 25.67 -4.74
N MET A 108 -22.34 25.51 -3.84
CA MET A 108 -20.94 25.26 -4.17
C MET A 108 -20.67 23.76 -4.11
N PHE A 109 -20.21 23.19 -5.20
CA PHE A 109 -19.76 21.81 -5.27
C PHE A 109 -18.24 21.75 -5.24
N GLN A 110 -17.69 20.95 -4.32
CA GLN A 110 -16.27 20.65 -4.24
C GLN A 110 -16.06 19.17 -4.54
N ARG A 111 -15.54 18.87 -5.73
CA ARG A 111 -15.29 17.52 -6.19
C ARG A 111 -13.82 17.17 -6.02
N PRO A 112 -13.50 16.18 -5.19
CA PRO A 112 -12.16 15.63 -5.18
C PRO A 112 -11.94 14.78 -6.44
N LEU A 113 -10.73 14.90 -6.98
CA LEU A 113 -10.25 14.18 -8.14
C LEU A 113 -8.87 13.63 -7.82
N PHE A 114 -8.55 12.47 -8.38
CA PHE A 114 -7.24 11.85 -8.23
C PHE A 114 -6.64 11.60 -9.61
N SER A 115 -5.45 12.15 -9.83
CA SER A 115 -4.64 11.94 -11.02
C SER A 115 -3.49 11.01 -10.68
N LEU A 116 -3.41 9.88 -11.39
CA LEU A 116 -2.30 8.94 -11.22
C LEU A 116 -0.96 9.58 -11.58
N SER A 117 0.10 9.14 -10.90
CA SER A 117 1.46 9.50 -11.32
C SER A 117 1.75 8.89 -12.69
N ARG A 118 2.62 9.55 -13.48
CA ARG A 118 3.08 9.01 -14.75
C ARG A 118 3.69 7.61 -14.58
N THR A 119 4.47 7.42 -13.51
CA THR A 119 5.08 6.12 -13.17
C THR A 119 4.05 5.01 -13.04
N VAL A 120 2.92 5.27 -12.38
CA VAL A 120 1.86 4.25 -12.21
C VAL A 120 1.03 4.10 -13.47
N ALA A 121 0.68 5.20 -14.14
CA ALA A 121 -0.11 5.18 -15.36
C ALA A 121 0.56 4.42 -16.52
N GLU A 122 1.89 4.51 -16.62
CA GLU A 122 2.67 3.79 -17.65
C GLU A 122 2.74 2.29 -17.41
N ILE A 123 2.63 1.82 -16.14
CA ILE A 123 2.58 0.39 -15.83
C ILE A 123 1.33 -0.20 -16.49
N ARG A 124 1.50 -1.11 -17.45
CA ARG A 124 0.37 -1.77 -18.16
C ARG A 124 -0.59 -0.81 -18.88
N ARG A 125 -0.20 0.45 -19.12
CA ARG A 125 -1.03 1.47 -19.79
C ARG A 125 -2.39 1.63 -19.09
N LEU A 126 -2.37 1.84 -17.78
CA LEU A 126 -3.59 1.98 -16.98
C LEU A 126 -4.49 3.09 -17.56
N GLN A 127 -5.73 2.72 -17.82
CA GLN A 127 -6.78 3.63 -18.25
C GLN A 127 -7.21 4.44 -17.04
N HIS A 128 -6.89 5.72 -17.06
CA HIS A 128 -7.26 6.66 -16.02
C HIS A 128 -7.94 7.87 -16.64
N ALA A 129 -8.93 8.42 -15.95
CA ALA A 129 -9.48 9.72 -16.29
C ALA A 129 -8.40 10.78 -16.06
N SER A 130 -7.63 11.08 -17.10
CA SER A 130 -6.65 12.17 -17.05
C SER A 130 -7.41 13.48 -17.11
N VAL A 131 -7.68 14.07 -15.94
CA VAL A 131 -8.17 15.44 -15.85
C VAL A 131 -6.93 16.34 -15.81
N PRO A 132 -6.69 17.20 -16.81
CA PRO A 132 -5.57 18.12 -16.78
C PRO A 132 -5.63 18.94 -15.49
N ILE A 133 -4.56 18.91 -14.71
CA ILE A 133 -4.40 19.77 -13.54
C ILE A 133 -3.97 21.14 -14.08
N PRO A 134 -4.76 22.22 -13.87
CA PRO A 134 -4.33 23.57 -14.23
C PRO A 134 -2.94 23.91 -13.66
N GLY A 135 -2.07 24.50 -14.48
CA GLY A 135 -0.67 24.77 -14.12
C GLY A 135 -0.48 25.75 -12.95
N GLU A 136 -1.50 26.52 -12.59
CA GLU A 136 -1.47 27.56 -11.55
C GLU A 136 -1.94 27.07 -10.17
N ILE A 137 -2.29 25.78 -10.03
CA ILE A 137 -2.83 25.22 -8.79
C ILE A 137 -1.76 25.20 -7.69
N LYS A 138 -2.14 25.67 -6.49
CA LYS A 138 -1.31 25.55 -5.28
C LYS A 138 -1.20 24.09 -4.87
N LYS A 139 -0.07 23.48 -5.23
CA LYS A 139 0.27 22.08 -4.98
C LYS A 139 1.19 21.93 -3.77
N VAL A 140 0.81 21.09 -2.83
CA VAL A 140 1.63 20.68 -1.68
C VAL A 140 2.04 19.21 -1.84
N SER A 141 3.26 18.83 -1.46
CA SER A 141 3.67 17.43 -1.37
C SER A 141 3.55 16.92 0.06
N VAL A 142 3.24 15.63 0.22
CA VAL A 142 3.30 14.98 1.54
C VAL A 142 4.72 15.12 2.10
N SER A 143 4.82 15.70 3.29
CA SER A 143 6.10 15.98 3.95
C SER A 143 6.43 14.91 4.97
N TYR A 144 7.53 14.17 4.77
CA TYR A 144 7.99 13.14 5.72
C TYR A 144 8.20 13.69 7.12
N LYS A 145 8.74 14.91 7.26
CA LYS A 145 8.87 15.61 8.55
C LYS A 145 7.55 15.75 9.31
N LYS A 146 6.46 16.08 8.60
CA LYS A 146 5.13 16.16 9.20
C LYS A 146 4.64 14.79 9.62
N ILE A 147 4.85 13.77 8.79
CA ILE A 147 4.47 12.39 9.13
C ILE A 147 5.22 11.90 10.38
N CYS A 148 6.52 12.16 10.50
CA CYS A 148 7.35 11.78 11.64
C CYS A 148 6.95 12.44 12.96
N SER A 149 6.28 13.58 12.91
CA SER A 149 5.76 14.22 14.12
C SER A 149 4.56 13.47 14.70
N ASP A 150 3.89 12.65 13.89
CA ASP A 150 2.67 11.91 14.24
C ASP A 150 2.93 10.41 14.53
N VAL A 151 4.16 9.91 14.30
CA VAL A 151 4.51 8.49 14.46
C VAL A 151 5.86 8.33 15.17
N PRO A 152 6.08 7.24 15.93
CA PRO A 152 7.33 7.02 16.67
C PRO A 152 8.46 6.47 15.78
N TYR A 153 8.58 6.95 14.54
CA TYR A 153 9.55 6.49 13.56
C TYR A 153 10.38 7.65 13.02
N SER A 154 11.65 7.39 12.72
CA SER A 154 12.54 8.38 12.12
C SER A 154 12.11 8.73 10.68
N GLU A 155 12.56 9.87 10.18
CA GLU A 155 12.29 10.32 8.80
C GLU A 155 12.78 9.30 7.76
N GLU A 156 13.93 8.69 8.01
CA GLU A 156 14.46 7.61 7.17
C GLU A 156 13.53 6.38 7.14
N VAL A 157 13.04 5.93 8.31
CA VAL A 157 12.12 4.78 8.38
C VAL A 157 10.79 5.09 7.69
N VAL A 158 10.25 6.30 7.87
CA VAL A 158 9.02 6.73 7.21
C VAL A 158 9.20 6.77 5.69
N GLN A 159 10.28 7.38 5.21
CA GLN A 159 10.58 7.47 3.79
C GLN A 159 10.75 6.08 3.17
N ASN A 160 11.55 5.21 3.80
CA ASN A 160 11.79 3.86 3.32
C ASN A 160 10.51 3.02 3.34
N CYS A 161 9.69 3.12 4.39
CA CYS A 161 8.40 2.43 4.47
C CYS A 161 7.47 2.83 3.32
N MET A 162 7.32 4.14 3.06
CA MET A 162 6.49 4.62 1.95
C MET A 162 7.03 4.14 0.60
N GLN A 163 8.35 4.24 0.39
CA GLN A 163 8.98 3.81 -0.85
C GLN A 163 8.85 2.30 -1.09
N GLU A 164 9.12 1.48 -0.07
CA GLU A 164 9.00 0.02 -0.16
C GLU A 164 7.53 -0.41 -0.36
N THR A 165 6.57 0.25 0.29
CA THR A 165 5.13 -0.01 0.05
C THR A 165 4.75 0.28 -1.40
N LEU A 166 5.23 1.39 -1.96
CA LEU A 166 4.98 1.73 -3.37
C LEU A 166 5.68 0.78 -4.33
N ASN A 167 6.90 0.34 -4.02
CA ASN A 167 7.59 -0.67 -4.82
C ASN A 167 6.80 -2.00 -4.83
N PHE A 168 6.24 -2.40 -3.69
CA PHE A 168 5.37 -3.58 -3.61
C PHE A 168 4.08 -3.39 -4.41
N PHE A 169 3.46 -2.22 -4.34
CA PHE A 169 2.31 -1.86 -5.18
C PHE A 169 2.65 -1.96 -6.68
N TYR A 170 3.80 -1.43 -7.12
CA TYR A 170 4.23 -1.54 -8.51
C TYR A 170 4.49 -2.99 -8.94
N PHE A 171 5.01 -3.81 -8.04
CA PHE A 171 5.22 -5.24 -8.28
C PHE A 171 3.90 -5.97 -8.53
N ILE A 172 2.89 -5.76 -7.68
CA ILE A 172 1.53 -6.30 -7.87
C ILE A 172 0.97 -5.87 -9.24
N LEU A 173 1.08 -4.58 -9.56
CA LEU A 173 0.62 -4.07 -10.85
C LEU A 173 1.32 -4.73 -12.03
N ARG A 174 2.64 -4.92 -11.99
CA ARG A 174 3.43 -5.56 -13.06
C ARG A 174 3.07 -7.04 -13.25
N ASN A 175 2.76 -7.75 -12.17
CA ASN A 175 2.36 -9.16 -12.19
C ASN A 175 0.93 -9.39 -12.67
N ARG A 176 0.25 -8.33 -13.07
CA ARG A 176 -1.14 -8.36 -13.53
C ARG A 176 -2.13 -8.77 -12.46
N GLU A 177 -1.91 -8.32 -11.23
CA GLU A 177 -2.82 -8.56 -10.12
C GLU A 177 -3.66 -7.32 -9.83
N ASP A 178 -4.88 -7.53 -9.33
CA ASP A 178 -5.77 -6.43 -8.91
C ASP A 178 -5.38 -5.93 -7.53
N THR A 179 -5.61 -4.65 -7.26
CA THR A 179 -5.22 -4.06 -5.98
C THR A 179 -6.11 -2.91 -5.54
N ASP A 180 -6.25 -2.77 -4.23
CA ASP A 180 -6.86 -1.64 -3.54
C ASP A 180 -5.80 -0.93 -2.71
N PHE A 181 -5.46 0.31 -3.09
CA PHE A 181 -4.64 1.19 -2.28
C PHE A 181 -5.54 2.06 -1.42
N VAL A 182 -5.64 1.71 -0.13
CA VAL A 182 -6.52 2.35 0.85
C VAL A 182 -5.80 3.51 1.52
N LEU A 183 -6.38 4.71 1.41
CA LEU A 183 -5.97 5.90 2.15
C LEU A 183 -7.05 6.19 3.20
N LYS A 184 -6.75 5.83 4.45
CA LYS A 184 -7.69 5.90 5.57
C LYS A 184 -8.31 7.29 5.68
N ASP A 185 -9.64 7.34 5.84
CA ASP A 185 -10.42 8.57 5.96
C ASP A 185 -10.35 9.49 4.72
N VAL A 186 -9.82 9.04 3.59
CA VAL A 186 -9.80 9.77 2.31
C VAL A 186 -10.56 8.99 1.24
N GLY A 187 -10.16 7.74 1.01
CA GLY A 187 -10.75 6.90 -0.02
C GLY A 187 -9.89 5.70 -0.40
N THR A 188 -10.30 4.98 -1.44
CA THR A 188 -9.59 3.82 -1.96
C THR A 188 -9.36 3.96 -3.46
N LEU A 189 -8.11 3.76 -3.87
CA LEU A 189 -7.72 3.63 -5.27
C LEU A 189 -7.77 2.15 -5.65
N ALA A 190 -8.81 1.76 -6.37
CA ALA A 190 -8.99 0.42 -6.88
C ALA A 190 -8.45 0.32 -8.31
N ILE A 191 -7.64 -0.70 -8.57
CA ILE A 191 -7.16 -1.06 -9.90
C ILE A 191 -7.65 -2.47 -10.21
N ARG A 192 -8.40 -2.60 -11.31
CA ARG A 192 -8.96 -3.86 -11.81
C ARG A 192 -8.55 -4.04 -13.27
N GLY A 193 -7.70 -5.01 -13.57
CA GLY A 193 -7.17 -5.14 -14.93
C GLY A 193 -6.33 -3.92 -15.32
N THR A 194 -6.87 -3.09 -16.21
CA THR A 194 -6.29 -1.80 -16.63
C THR A 194 -7.11 -0.60 -16.15
N GLU A 195 -8.27 -0.84 -15.54
CA GLU A 195 -9.18 0.22 -15.09
C GLU A 195 -8.76 0.75 -13.73
N VAL A 196 -8.79 2.07 -13.59
CA VAL A 196 -8.43 2.79 -12.37
C VAL A 196 -9.64 3.53 -11.85
N THR A 197 -10.02 3.23 -10.62
CA THR A 197 -11.14 3.86 -9.94
C THR A 197 -10.68 4.46 -8.62
N MET A 198 -10.83 5.77 -8.46
CA MET A 198 -10.70 6.41 -7.15
C MET A 198 -12.09 6.61 -6.55
N ALA A 199 -12.33 5.95 -5.42
CA ALA A 199 -13.53 6.12 -4.62
C ALA A 199 -13.20 6.88 -3.33
N PHE A 200 -14.12 7.69 -2.84
CA PHE A 200 -13.90 8.58 -1.70
C PHE A 200 -14.79 8.20 -0.51
N CYS A 201 -14.24 8.37 0.70
CA CYS A 201 -15.01 8.18 1.92
C CYS A 201 -16.10 9.25 2.01
N GLU A 202 -17.32 8.87 2.37
CA GLU A 202 -18.44 9.80 2.55
C GLU A 202 -18.15 10.87 3.61
N ASP A 203 -17.53 10.51 4.73
CA ASP A 203 -17.12 11.46 5.77
C ASP A 203 -16.13 12.51 5.29
N PHE A 204 -15.27 12.14 4.34
CA PHE A 204 -14.36 13.09 3.70
C PHE A 204 -15.13 14.05 2.79
N LEU A 205 -16.05 13.54 1.97
CA LEU A 205 -16.90 14.36 1.10
C LEU A 205 -17.77 15.32 1.90
N LEU A 206 -18.32 14.88 3.04
CA LEU A 206 -19.09 15.69 3.97
C LEU A 206 -18.24 16.78 4.61
N SER A 207 -17.03 16.45 5.05
CA SER A 207 -16.10 17.46 5.60
C SER A 207 -15.71 18.51 4.57
N LEU A 208 -15.56 18.11 3.30
CA LEU A 208 -15.17 18.98 2.20
C LEU A 208 -16.32 19.92 1.77
N ASN A 209 -17.54 19.39 1.62
CA ASN A 209 -18.68 20.14 1.10
C ASN A 209 -19.54 20.79 2.19
N LYS A 210 -19.41 20.34 3.46
CA LYS A 210 -20.17 20.84 4.63
C LYS A 210 -21.70 20.77 4.45
N SER A 211 -22.18 19.92 3.54
CA SER A 211 -23.59 19.76 3.19
C SER A 211 -23.88 18.33 2.75
N THR A 212 -24.81 17.66 3.44
CA THR A 212 -25.26 16.30 3.11
C THR A 212 -25.94 16.26 1.75
N TYR A 213 -26.80 17.25 1.44
CA TYR A 213 -27.49 17.37 0.16
C TYR A 213 -26.51 17.45 -1.03
N VAL A 214 -25.44 18.24 -0.90
CA VAL A 214 -24.40 18.35 -1.95
C VAL A 214 -23.68 17.02 -2.15
N VAL A 215 -23.36 16.30 -1.07
CA VAL A 215 -22.71 14.99 -1.13
C VAL A 215 -23.62 13.93 -1.76
N GLU A 216 -24.88 13.87 -1.36
CA GLU A 216 -25.89 12.98 -1.96
C GLU A 216 -26.01 13.22 -3.46
N LYS A 217 -25.99 14.48 -3.91
CA LYS A 217 -25.98 14.81 -5.33
C LYS A 217 -24.70 14.38 -6.05
N LEU A 218 -23.53 14.61 -5.45
CA LEU A 218 -22.24 14.18 -6.01
C LEU A 218 -22.24 12.66 -6.28
N LEU A 219 -22.79 11.88 -5.35
CA LEU A 219 -22.91 10.42 -5.45
C LEU A 219 -23.99 9.99 -6.45
N THR A 220 -25.20 10.55 -6.35
CA THR A 220 -26.34 10.18 -7.21
C THR A 220 -26.05 10.50 -8.69
N LYS A 221 -25.35 11.60 -8.97
CA LYS A 221 -24.92 11.97 -10.33
C LYS A 221 -23.67 11.22 -10.79
N LYS A 222 -23.11 10.33 -9.96
CA LYS A 222 -21.86 9.60 -10.22
C LYS A 222 -20.68 10.51 -10.57
N TRP A 223 -20.65 11.71 -9.99
CA TRP A 223 -19.50 12.61 -10.13
C TRP A 223 -18.34 12.14 -9.24
N VAL A 224 -18.65 11.49 -8.13
CA VAL A 224 -17.71 10.76 -7.28
C VAL A 224 -18.26 9.37 -7.01
N ILE A 225 -17.38 8.44 -6.68
CA ILE A 225 -17.73 7.06 -6.34
C ILE A 225 -17.55 6.90 -4.83
N SER A 226 -18.52 6.27 -4.14
CA SER A 226 -18.39 5.97 -2.71
C SER A 226 -17.40 4.82 -2.51
N ASP A 227 -16.55 4.90 -1.49
CA ASP A 227 -15.61 3.81 -1.15
C ASP A 227 -16.32 2.50 -0.78
N LYS A 228 -17.58 2.58 -0.31
CA LYS A 228 -18.45 1.42 -0.10
C LYS A 228 -18.70 0.62 -1.38
N GLU A 229 -18.59 1.23 -2.55
CA GLU A 229 -18.78 0.57 -3.85
C GLU A 229 -17.52 -0.20 -4.32
N VAL A 230 -16.35 0.04 -3.72
CA VAL A 230 -15.10 -0.62 -4.13
C VAL A 230 -15.12 -2.12 -3.87
N SER A 231 -15.77 -2.56 -2.78
CA SER A 231 -15.96 -3.98 -2.47
C SER A 231 -16.84 -4.70 -3.49
N LEU A 232 -17.62 -3.97 -4.27
CA LEU A 232 -18.50 -4.49 -5.32
C LEU A 232 -17.81 -4.58 -6.68
N LEU A 233 -16.61 -3.99 -6.84
CA LEU A 233 -15.88 -4.04 -8.11
C LEU A 233 -15.36 -5.46 -8.36
N PRO A 234 -15.76 -6.11 -9.48
CA PRO A 234 -15.35 -7.46 -9.77
C PRO A 234 -13.83 -7.53 -9.96
N SER A 235 -13.20 -8.56 -9.41
CA SER A 235 -11.80 -8.83 -9.69
C SER A 235 -11.67 -9.46 -11.08
N CYS A 236 -10.73 -8.95 -11.87
CA CYS A 236 -10.34 -9.53 -13.16
C CYS A 236 -9.49 -10.79 -13.00
N PHE A 237 -8.76 -10.93 -11.88
CA PHE A 237 -7.79 -12.02 -11.66
C PHE A 237 -8.08 -12.85 -10.40
N GLY A 238 -9.26 -12.71 -9.81
CA GLY A 238 -9.72 -13.46 -8.64
C GLY A 238 -9.22 -12.93 -7.29
N ARG A 239 -7.94 -12.56 -7.18
CA ARG A 239 -7.36 -11.97 -5.95
C ARG A 239 -7.20 -10.46 -6.09
N VAL A 240 -7.63 -9.73 -5.06
CA VAL A 240 -7.35 -8.29 -4.90
C VAL A 240 -6.41 -8.08 -3.71
N PHE A 241 -5.26 -7.47 -3.96
CA PHE A 241 -4.30 -7.10 -2.92
C PHE A 241 -4.71 -5.78 -2.27
N ARG A 242 -4.91 -5.77 -0.96
CA ARG A 242 -5.11 -4.54 -0.22
C ARG A 242 -3.76 -3.96 0.22
N ILE A 243 -3.58 -2.65 0.12
CA ILE A 243 -2.38 -1.92 0.54
C ILE A 243 -2.87 -0.71 1.33
N PRO A 244 -2.22 -0.30 2.43
CA PRO A 244 -1.00 -0.82 3.06
C PRO A 244 -1.20 -2.11 3.88
N GLN A 245 -2.36 -2.76 3.79
CA GLN A 245 -2.64 -4.01 4.50
C GLN A 245 -2.28 -5.24 3.66
N PHE A 246 -1.01 -5.65 3.65
CA PHE A 246 -0.57 -6.80 2.87
C PHE A 246 -0.21 -8.00 3.75
N GLU A 247 -0.42 -9.19 3.18
CA GLU A 247 -0.02 -10.48 3.71
C GLU A 247 1.29 -10.89 3.02
N ILE A 248 2.41 -10.82 3.74
CA ILE A 248 3.67 -11.39 3.23
C ILE A 248 3.60 -12.90 3.53
N ARG A 249 3.67 -13.74 2.50
CA ARG A 249 3.90 -15.17 2.69
C ARG A 249 5.38 -15.45 2.52
N ALA A 250 6.01 -16.08 3.50
CA ALA A 250 7.32 -16.65 3.30
C ALA A 250 7.15 -17.84 2.36
N VAL A 251 7.80 -17.81 1.20
CA VAL A 251 7.89 -19.01 0.35
C VAL A 251 9.00 -19.87 0.94
N PRO A 252 8.75 -21.14 1.30
CA PRO A 252 9.80 -22.03 1.76
C PRO A 252 10.94 -22.02 0.75
N ARG A 253 12.19 -21.95 1.22
CA ARG A 253 13.32 -22.30 0.36
C ARG A 253 13.00 -23.65 -0.25
N ARG A 254 12.97 -23.75 -1.59
CA ARG A 254 13.05 -25.07 -2.22
C ARG A 254 14.31 -25.69 -1.67
N ALA A 255 14.18 -26.72 -0.84
CA ALA A 255 15.29 -27.53 -0.38
C ALA A 255 16.08 -27.90 -1.62
N SER A 256 17.30 -27.36 -1.74
CA SER A 256 18.22 -27.85 -2.75
C SER A 256 18.52 -29.31 -2.41
N VAL A 257 18.76 -30.10 -3.44
CA VAL A 257 18.95 -31.56 -3.36
C VAL A 257 20.05 -31.99 -2.36
N THR A 258 20.86 -31.05 -1.87
CA THR A 258 21.86 -31.20 -0.82
C THR A 258 21.32 -31.44 0.60
N ASP A 259 20.05 -31.12 0.90
CA ASP A 259 19.50 -31.31 2.25
C ASP A 259 19.27 -32.79 2.59
N LYS A 260 19.18 -33.66 1.57
CA LYS A 260 19.11 -35.11 1.77
C LYS A 260 20.41 -35.71 2.28
N GLU A 261 21.56 -35.14 1.88
CA GLU A 261 22.87 -35.60 2.33
C GLU A 261 23.11 -35.24 3.79
N ILE A 262 22.67 -34.04 4.21
CA ILE A 262 22.75 -33.56 5.60
C ILE A 262 21.82 -34.37 6.51
N LEU A 263 20.61 -34.73 6.05
CA LEU A 263 19.70 -35.61 6.79
C LEU A 263 20.28 -37.02 6.99
N THR A 264 20.90 -37.61 5.96
CA THR A 264 21.58 -38.90 6.11
C THR A 264 22.80 -38.84 7.03
N GLU A 265 23.54 -37.74 7.03
CA GLU A 265 24.70 -37.56 7.92
C GLU A 265 24.25 -37.37 9.38
N PHE A 266 23.13 -36.68 9.60
CA PHE A 266 22.50 -36.49 10.91
C PHE A 266 21.88 -37.78 11.47
N GLU A 267 21.21 -38.58 10.64
CA GLU A 267 20.66 -39.89 11.01
C GLU A 267 21.76 -40.93 11.31
N SER A 268 22.86 -40.88 10.55
CA SER A 268 24.06 -41.69 10.80
C SER A 268 24.73 -41.32 12.13
N ALA A 269 24.80 -40.02 12.46
CA ALA A 269 25.34 -39.54 13.73
C ALA A 269 24.46 -39.93 14.94
N LEU A 270 23.12 -39.89 14.80
CA LEU A 270 22.20 -40.34 15.85
C LEU A 270 22.30 -41.85 16.10
N SER A 271 22.51 -42.65 15.05
CA SER A 271 22.74 -44.10 15.16
C SER A 271 24.07 -44.43 15.85
N SER A 272 25.14 -43.66 15.62
CA SER A 272 26.44 -43.88 16.30
C SER A 272 26.43 -43.45 17.76
N MET A 273 25.48 -42.60 18.16
CA MET A 273 25.30 -42.13 19.55
C MET A 273 24.30 -42.98 20.36
N GLY A 274 23.73 -44.04 19.77
CA GLY A 274 22.88 -45.00 20.48
C GLY A 274 21.47 -44.51 20.82
N ILE A 275 21.04 -43.37 20.29
CA ILE A 275 19.69 -42.84 20.53
C ILE A 275 18.75 -43.43 19.48
N LYS A 276 18.15 -44.59 19.79
CA LYS A 276 17.03 -45.13 19.00
C LYS A 276 15.76 -44.31 19.27
N GLY A 277 15.34 -43.52 18.29
CA GLY A 277 13.98 -42.99 18.24
C GLY A 277 13.01 -44.14 17.95
N ASN A 278 12.26 -44.58 18.97
CA ASN A 278 11.09 -45.42 18.76
C ASN A 278 9.99 -44.56 18.12
N VAL A 279 9.75 -44.78 16.84
CA VAL A 279 8.45 -44.51 16.22
C VAL A 279 7.67 -45.81 16.31
N SER A 280 6.56 -45.81 17.04
CA SER A 280 5.56 -46.86 17.00
C SER A 280 4.29 -46.27 16.41
N ASP A 281 3.76 -47.02 15.44
CA ASP A 281 2.67 -46.79 14.48
C ASP A 281 1.51 -45.86 14.87
#